data_AF-A0A2G2WQK0-F1
#
_entry.id   AF-A0A2G2WQK0-F1
#
_cell.length_a   1.000
_cell.length_b   1.000
_cell.length_c   1.000
_cell.angle_alpha   90.00
_cell.angle_beta   90.00
_cell.angle_gamma   90.00
#
_symmetry.space_group_name_H-M   'P 1'
#
loop_
_entity.id
_entity.type
_entity.pdbx_description
1 polymer ?
#
loop_
_entity_poly.entity_id
_entity_poly.type
_entity_poly.pdbx_seq_one_letter_code
_entity_poly.pdbx_strand_id
1 'polypeptide(L)'
;MMKAKETNGAFSISLWALAFFFLIIYKASAYELSLPSDKNQEGQQRCGYSCDKKCPPGSCCNWWGYCGTTEEYCGRRHCQDQCPPPPPPPIAPPPPYAPGQCGMQAGGIKCPPGLCCSLSGWCGATEEYCREGWCQSQCKSNLTPHNNSLMGKRECGYQGCYKKCPPGSCCSRRGWCGTTEEFCTKYFCQDQCVPPPAPAPPPPYAPGRCGMQADGRKCPPGLCCSSSGWCGTTKLYCAKEWCQSQCKSTALTSFVIESLLLNGTVSS
;
A
#
# COMPACT_ATOMS: atom_id res chain seq x y z
N MET A 1 19.23 56.26 35.72
CA MET A 1 19.50 54.86 36.11
C MET A 1 18.18 54.11 36.12
N MET A 2 18.10 53.03 35.33
CA MET A 2 16.86 52.37 34.94
C MET A 2 16.21 51.61 36.10
N LYS A 3 14.89 51.75 36.25
CA LYS A 3 14.08 51.03 37.23
C LYS A 3 13.66 49.71 36.59
N ALA A 4 14.27 48.60 37.01
CA ALA A 4 13.87 47.26 36.59
C ALA A 4 12.51 46.92 37.21
N LYS A 5 11.53 46.58 36.36
CA LYS A 5 10.21 46.09 36.76
C LYS A 5 10.27 44.56 36.70
N GLU A 6 10.33 43.94 37.87
CA GLU A 6 10.27 42.49 38.01
C GLU A 6 8.80 42.05 37.88
N THR A 7 8.45 41.37 36.79
CA THR A 7 7.14 40.75 36.61
C THR A 7 7.26 39.24 36.83
N ASN A 8 7.00 38.79 38.04
CA ASN A 8 6.83 37.36 38.35
C ASN A 8 5.43 36.92 37.92
N GLY A 9 5.27 36.63 36.62
CA GLY A 9 4.10 35.96 36.08
C GLY A 9 4.22 34.45 36.30
N ALA A 10 3.79 33.97 37.46
CA ALA A 10 3.64 32.54 37.70
C ALA A 10 2.53 31.98 36.79
N PHE A 11 2.93 31.25 35.73
CA PHE A 11 2.02 30.43 34.94
C PHE A 11 1.50 29.29 35.84
N SER A 12 0.35 29.50 36.47
CA SER A 12 -0.40 28.45 37.16
C SER A 12 -1.04 27.53 36.12
N ILE A 13 -0.24 26.63 35.55
CA ILE A 13 -0.74 25.55 34.70
C ILE A 13 -1.54 24.63 35.64
N SER A 14 -2.87 24.68 35.51
CA SER A 14 -3.78 23.84 36.30
C SER A 14 -3.30 22.39 36.29
N LEU A 15 -3.28 21.72 37.45
CA LEU A 15 -3.01 20.28 37.55
C LEU A 15 -3.87 19.45 36.59
N TRP A 16 -5.07 19.95 36.26
CA TRP A 16 -5.95 19.36 35.25
C TRP A 16 -5.43 19.50 33.82
N ALA A 17 -4.76 20.61 33.50
CA ALA A 17 -4.13 20.82 32.20
C ALA A 17 -2.91 19.90 32.03
N LEU A 18 -2.11 19.71 33.08
CA LEU A 18 -1.03 18.71 33.09
C LEU A 18 -1.58 17.28 32.98
N ALA A 19 -2.65 16.95 33.71
CA ALA A 19 -3.28 15.62 33.64
C ALA A 19 -3.88 15.33 32.25
N PHE A 20 -4.51 16.33 31.60
CA PHE A 20 -4.97 16.20 30.22
C PHE A 20 -3.81 16.05 29.24
N PHE A 21 -2.72 16.79 29.43
CA PHE A 21 -1.53 16.68 28.59
C PHE A 21 -0.89 15.29 28.73
N PHE A 22 -0.79 14.75 29.95
CA PHE A 22 -0.33 13.38 30.20
C PHE A 22 -1.30 12.32 29.68
N LEU A 23 -2.63 12.54 29.73
CA LEU A 23 -3.62 11.64 29.11
C LEU A 23 -3.54 11.66 27.59
N ILE A 24 -3.28 12.83 26.99
CA ILE A 24 -3.05 12.97 25.54
C ILE A 24 -1.74 12.28 25.15
N ILE A 25 -0.65 12.45 25.92
CA ILE A 25 0.62 11.74 25.70
C ILE A 25 0.48 10.23 25.94
N TYR A 26 -0.30 9.79 26.93
CA TYR A 26 -0.54 8.38 27.23
C TYR A 26 -1.41 7.72 26.14
N LYS A 27 -2.43 8.42 25.64
CA LYS A 27 -3.16 7.99 24.43
C LYS A 27 -2.30 8.12 23.17
N ALA A 28 -1.29 8.98 23.17
CA ALA A 28 -0.31 9.09 22.10
C ALA A 28 0.68 7.94 22.00
N SER A 29 1.05 7.37 23.14
CA SER A 29 1.88 6.18 23.17
C SER A 29 1.14 4.91 22.73
N ALA A 30 -0.20 4.93 22.68
CA ALA A 30 -1.02 3.77 22.31
C ALA A 30 -1.40 3.72 20.82
N TYR A 31 -1.19 4.81 20.07
CA TYR A 31 -1.07 4.71 18.63
C TYR A 31 0.39 4.43 18.26
N GLU A 32 0.78 3.17 18.41
CA GLU A 32 1.79 2.60 17.52
C GLU A 32 1.38 3.00 16.10
N LEU A 33 2.08 3.98 15.54
CA LEU A 33 2.11 4.23 14.12
C LEU A 33 2.71 2.96 13.54
N SER A 34 1.83 1.99 13.24
CA SER A 34 2.21 0.66 12.78
C SER A 34 2.88 0.81 11.42
N LEU A 35 4.18 1.10 11.44
CA LEU A 35 5.10 0.70 10.39
C LEU A 35 4.89 -0.81 10.23
N PRO A 36 4.86 -1.34 8.99
CA PRO A 36 4.60 -2.76 8.78
C PRO A 36 5.62 -3.57 9.57
N SER A 37 5.18 -4.18 10.68
CA SER A 37 6.07 -4.95 11.53
C SER A 37 6.55 -6.14 10.72
N ASP A 38 7.87 -6.25 10.55
CA ASP A 38 8.51 -7.42 9.94
C ASP A 38 8.41 -8.68 10.80
N LYS A 39 7.71 -8.59 11.93
CA LYS A 39 7.53 -9.69 12.88
C LYS A 39 6.05 -10.05 12.99
N ASN A 40 5.74 -11.35 13.03
CA ASN A 40 4.37 -11.81 13.34
C ASN A 40 4.02 -11.59 14.82
N GLN A 41 2.81 -12.01 15.23
CA GLN A 41 2.32 -11.90 16.61
C GLN A 41 3.18 -12.66 17.63
N GLU A 42 4.01 -13.61 17.19
CA GLU A 42 4.97 -14.37 17.99
C GLU A 42 6.39 -13.79 17.94
N GLY A 43 6.59 -12.67 17.24
CA GLY A 43 7.89 -12.00 17.12
C GLY A 43 8.82 -12.55 16.02
N GLN A 44 8.34 -13.47 15.17
CA GLN A 44 9.15 -14.11 14.13
C GLN A 44 9.36 -13.21 12.92
N GLN A 45 10.63 -13.02 12.55
CA GLN A 45 11.05 -12.18 11.45
C GLN A 45 10.64 -12.73 10.08
N ARG A 46 10.17 -11.85 9.21
CA ARG A 46 9.89 -12.12 7.79
C ARG A 46 11.17 -12.26 6.97
N CYS A 47 11.16 -13.21 6.05
CA CYS A 47 12.28 -13.54 5.19
C CYS A 47 11.84 -14.02 3.80
N GLY A 48 12.83 -14.23 2.94
CA GLY A 48 12.67 -14.89 1.65
C GLY A 48 12.92 -13.93 0.48
N TYR A 49 13.03 -14.48 -0.73
CA TYR A 49 13.39 -13.71 -1.93
C TYR A 49 12.40 -12.57 -2.23
N SER A 50 11.14 -12.70 -1.81
CA SER A 50 10.13 -11.65 -2.00
C SER A 50 10.22 -10.50 -0.98
N CYS A 51 11.06 -10.65 0.04
CA CYS A 51 11.23 -9.67 1.12
C CYS A 51 12.57 -8.93 1.10
N ASP A 52 13.53 -9.35 0.26
CA ASP A 52 14.95 -8.94 0.34
C ASP A 52 15.52 -9.00 1.78
N LYS A 53 14.94 -9.86 2.63
CA LYS A 53 15.29 -10.00 4.05
C LYS A 53 15.83 -11.40 4.32
N LYS A 54 17.02 -11.41 4.90
CA LYS A 54 17.73 -12.62 5.32
C LYS A 54 17.38 -12.95 6.77
N CYS A 55 17.25 -14.24 7.04
CA CYS A 55 17.23 -14.78 8.39
C CYS A 55 18.58 -14.61 9.09
N PRO A 56 18.59 -14.62 10.44
CA PRO A 56 19.82 -14.70 11.23
C PRO A 56 20.70 -15.90 10.83
N PRO A 57 22.02 -15.81 10.98
CA PRO A 57 22.93 -16.91 10.69
C PRO A 57 22.50 -18.22 11.38
N GLY A 58 22.49 -19.32 10.64
CA GLY A 58 22.12 -20.64 11.15
C GLY A 58 20.62 -20.92 11.22
N SER A 59 19.77 -20.03 10.69
CA SER A 59 18.32 -20.25 10.55
C SER A 59 17.88 -20.25 9.09
N CYS A 60 16.80 -20.95 8.80
CA CYS A 60 16.26 -21.12 7.45
C CYS A 60 14.99 -20.29 7.28
N CYS A 61 14.73 -19.87 6.05
CA CYS A 61 13.48 -19.23 5.68
C CYS A 61 12.50 -20.26 5.11
N ASN A 62 11.36 -20.47 5.77
CA ASN A 62 10.34 -21.39 5.29
C ASN A 62 9.50 -20.79 4.15
N TRP A 63 8.69 -21.59 3.43
CA TRP A 63 7.82 -21.11 2.32
C TRP A 63 6.78 -20.09 2.76
N TRP A 64 6.46 -20.04 4.05
CA TRP A 64 5.60 -19.00 4.63
C TRP A 64 6.35 -17.72 4.98
N GLY A 65 7.65 -17.66 4.70
CA GLY A 65 8.47 -16.46 4.82
C GLY A 65 8.79 -16.11 6.26
N TYR A 66 9.01 -17.12 7.10
CA TYR A 66 9.45 -16.96 8.47
C TYR A 66 10.78 -17.67 8.73
N CYS A 67 11.56 -17.10 9.63
CA CYS A 67 12.84 -17.66 10.06
C CYS A 67 12.66 -18.65 11.21
N GLY A 68 13.36 -19.79 11.12
CA GLY A 68 13.42 -20.79 12.19
C GLY A 68 14.49 -21.84 11.93
N THR A 69 14.67 -22.75 12.87
CA THR A 69 15.76 -23.76 12.84
C THR A 69 15.26 -25.21 12.80
N THR A 70 13.94 -25.43 12.87
CA THR A 70 13.35 -26.78 12.89
C THR A 70 13.08 -27.31 11.49
N GLU A 71 12.68 -28.57 11.36
CA GLU A 71 12.34 -29.21 10.07
C GLU A 71 11.23 -28.48 9.31
N GLU A 72 10.29 -27.83 10.01
CA GLU A 72 9.24 -27.00 9.41
C GLU A 72 9.81 -25.78 8.67
N TYR A 73 11.04 -25.37 8.99
CA TYR A 73 11.72 -24.23 8.39
C TYR A 73 12.83 -24.64 7.44
N CYS A 74 13.64 -25.61 7.86
CA CYS A 74 14.84 -26.04 7.17
C CYS A 74 14.63 -27.28 6.30
N GLY A 75 13.49 -27.97 6.44
CA GLY A 75 13.19 -29.16 5.68
C GLY A 75 13.21 -28.91 4.17
N ARG A 76 13.67 -29.90 3.40
CA ARG A 76 13.89 -29.77 1.95
C ARG A 76 12.64 -29.34 1.17
N ARG A 77 11.45 -29.65 1.70
CA ARG A 77 10.14 -29.30 1.14
C ARG A 77 9.52 -28.06 1.77
N HIS A 78 10.18 -27.42 2.72
CA HIS A 78 9.60 -26.32 3.48
C HIS A 78 10.47 -25.06 3.39
N CYS A 79 11.74 -25.20 3.06
CA CYS A 79 12.67 -24.08 2.96
C CYS A 79 12.67 -23.42 1.58
N GLN A 80 12.72 -22.08 1.54
CA GLN A 80 12.91 -21.28 0.34
C GLN A 80 14.28 -20.60 0.26
N ASP A 81 14.81 -20.09 1.37
CA ASP A 81 16.08 -19.36 1.41
C ASP A 81 16.89 -19.76 2.66
N GLN A 82 18.21 -19.69 2.59
CA GLN A 82 19.13 -20.18 3.64
C GLN A 82 18.93 -21.66 4.00
N CYS A 83 18.58 -22.47 3.00
CA CYS A 83 18.32 -23.89 3.21
C CYS A 83 19.61 -24.68 3.46
N PRO A 84 19.55 -25.77 4.23
CA PRO A 84 20.67 -26.67 4.36
C PRO A 84 21.12 -27.16 2.98
N PRO A 85 22.43 -27.29 2.74
CA PRO A 85 22.91 -27.87 1.49
C PRO A 85 22.33 -29.29 1.33
N PRO A 86 22.03 -29.72 0.09
CA PRO A 86 21.64 -31.10 -0.12
C PRO A 86 22.74 -32.04 0.39
N PRO A 87 22.39 -33.23 0.90
CA PRO A 87 23.40 -34.23 1.23
C PRO A 87 24.31 -34.44 0.02
N PRO A 88 25.63 -34.62 0.25
CA PRO A 88 26.56 -34.79 -0.84
C PRO A 88 26.08 -35.94 -1.73
N PRO A 89 26.11 -35.79 -3.06
CA PRO A 89 25.81 -36.91 -3.94
C PRO A 89 26.74 -38.08 -3.60
N PRO A 90 26.32 -39.33 -3.84
CA PRO A 90 27.25 -40.45 -3.85
C PRO A 90 28.47 -40.06 -4.68
N ILE A 91 29.68 -40.29 -4.16
CA ILE A 91 30.92 -39.89 -4.81
C ILE A 91 30.94 -40.55 -6.20
N ALA A 92 30.61 -39.78 -7.22
CA ALA A 92 30.74 -40.23 -8.60
C ALA A 92 32.25 -40.29 -8.92
N PRO A 93 32.69 -41.22 -9.78
CA PRO A 93 34.06 -41.18 -10.27
C PRO A 93 34.35 -39.79 -10.84
N PRO A 94 35.57 -39.25 -10.64
CA PRO A 94 35.90 -37.91 -11.10
C PRO A 94 35.63 -37.82 -12.62
N PRO A 95 34.94 -36.76 -13.07
CA PRO A 95 34.68 -36.60 -14.49
C PRO A 95 36.02 -36.52 -15.23
N PRO A 96 36.12 -37.04 -16.46
CA PRO A 96 37.37 -37.03 -17.23
C PRO A 96 37.76 -35.63 -17.75
N TYR A 97 37.07 -34.58 -17.31
CA TYR A 97 37.18 -33.20 -17.78
C TYR A 97 37.53 -32.25 -16.63
N ALA A 98 38.24 -31.16 -16.93
CA ALA A 98 38.64 -30.19 -15.93
C ALA A 98 37.42 -29.42 -15.37
N PRO A 99 37.44 -29.00 -14.08
CA PRO A 99 36.37 -28.21 -13.48
C PRO A 99 36.04 -26.96 -14.30
N GLY A 100 34.76 -26.75 -14.61
CA GLY A 100 34.30 -25.57 -15.38
C GLY A 100 34.27 -25.78 -16.90
N GLN A 101 34.66 -26.96 -17.40
CA GLN A 101 34.46 -27.31 -18.81
C GLN A 101 33.01 -27.70 -19.12
N CYS A 102 32.56 -27.37 -20.33
CA CYS A 102 31.21 -27.59 -20.81
C CYS A 102 31.18 -27.80 -22.32
N GLY A 103 30.00 -28.08 -22.86
CA GLY A 103 29.78 -28.15 -24.30
C GLY A 103 30.50 -29.35 -24.92
N MET A 104 30.75 -29.30 -26.22
CA MET A 104 31.33 -30.43 -26.95
C MET A 104 32.72 -30.86 -26.44
N GLN A 105 33.48 -29.91 -25.88
CA GLN A 105 34.80 -30.15 -25.29
C GLN A 105 34.74 -30.98 -24.00
N ALA A 106 33.56 -31.06 -23.38
CA ALA A 106 33.30 -31.82 -22.15
C ALA A 106 32.17 -32.84 -22.35
N GLY A 107 32.05 -33.43 -23.55
CA GLY A 107 31.05 -34.46 -23.82
C GLY A 107 29.59 -33.99 -23.71
N GLY A 108 29.34 -32.69 -23.92
CA GLY A 108 28.01 -32.09 -23.84
C GLY A 108 27.58 -31.67 -22.43
N ILE A 109 28.49 -31.69 -21.45
CA ILE A 109 28.22 -31.23 -20.08
C ILE A 109 27.72 -29.77 -20.08
N LYS A 110 26.67 -29.51 -19.30
CA LYS A 110 26.11 -28.17 -19.10
C LYS A 110 26.79 -27.47 -17.94
N CYS A 111 26.89 -26.14 -18.04
CA CYS A 111 27.33 -25.30 -16.94
C CYS A 111 26.32 -25.28 -15.78
N PRO A 112 26.77 -24.93 -14.55
CA PRO A 112 25.90 -24.57 -13.45
C PRO A 112 24.85 -23.51 -13.84
N PRO A 113 23.69 -23.47 -13.15
CA PRO A 113 22.65 -22.49 -13.42
C PRO A 113 23.18 -21.05 -13.37
N GLY A 114 22.76 -20.23 -14.33
CA GLY A 114 23.18 -18.83 -14.44
C GLY A 114 24.48 -18.59 -15.22
N LEU A 115 25.19 -19.65 -15.64
CA LEU A 115 26.39 -19.56 -16.48
C LEU A 115 26.10 -20.03 -17.91
N CYS A 116 26.70 -19.35 -18.88
CA CYS A 116 26.72 -19.72 -20.28
C CYS A 116 27.93 -20.60 -20.58
N CYS A 117 27.78 -21.53 -21.52
CA CYS A 117 28.88 -22.30 -22.05
C CYS A 117 29.43 -21.60 -23.29
N SER A 118 30.67 -21.09 -23.24
CA SER A 118 31.32 -20.44 -24.37
C SER A 118 31.62 -21.42 -25.51
N LEU A 119 31.93 -20.92 -26.71
CA LEU A 119 32.46 -21.74 -27.81
C LEU A 119 33.74 -22.50 -27.46
N SER A 120 34.56 -21.95 -26.55
CA SER A 120 35.78 -22.59 -26.07
C SER A 120 35.52 -23.72 -25.06
N GLY A 121 34.25 -23.96 -24.69
CA GLY A 121 33.87 -25.05 -23.80
C GLY A 121 34.09 -24.73 -22.34
N TRP A 122 33.90 -23.46 -21.94
CA TRP A 122 34.06 -23.00 -20.56
C TRP A 122 32.81 -22.30 -20.05
N CYS A 123 32.57 -22.43 -18.75
CA CYS A 123 31.44 -21.79 -18.09
C CYS A 123 31.77 -20.38 -17.61
N GLY A 124 30.91 -19.41 -17.92
CA GLY A 124 31.04 -18.02 -17.46
C GLY A 124 29.77 -17.22 -17.64
N ALA A 125 29.70 -16.06 -17.00
CA ALA A 125 28.50 -15.20 -16.99
C ALA A 125 28.65 -13.90 -17.80
N THR A 126 29.84 -13.64 -18.36
CA THR A 126 30.11 -12.40 -19.11
C THR A 126 29.69 -12.55 -20.57
N GLU A 127 29.65 -11.42 -21.28
CA GLU A 127 29.30 -11.37 -22.71
C GLU A 127 30.18 -12.29 -23.57
N GLU A 128 31.46 -12.45 -23.22
CA GLU A 128 32.39 -13.38 -23.89
C GLU A 128 31.89 -14.84 -23.90
N TYR A 129 31.11 -15.23 -22.89
CA TYR A 129 30.57 -16.57 -22.73
C TYR A 129 29.12 -16.68 -23.22
N CYS A 130 28.37 -15.59 -23.19
CA CYS A 130 26.93 -15.58 -23.39
C CYS A 130 26.46 -14.99 -24.73
N ARG A 131 27.30 -14.22 -25.43
CA ARG A 131 26.86 -13.52 -26.64
C ARG A 131 26.47 -14.50 -27.76
N GLU A 132 25.51 -14.06 -28.56
CA GLU A 132 25.02 -14.80 -29.72
C GLU A 132 26.17 -15.12 -30.69
N GLY A 133 26.22 -16.37 -31.15
CA GLY A 133 27.32 -16.86 -31.98
C GLY A 133 28.61 -17.24 -31.25
N TRP A 134 28.74 -16.99 -29.94
CA TRP A 134 29.92 -17.37 -29.14
C TRP A 134 29.61 -18.25 -27.93
N CYS A 135 28.39 -18.76 -27.89
CA CYS A 135 27.88 -19.62 -26.84
C CYS A 135 27.30 -20.91 -27.42
N GLN A 136 27.63 -22.04 -26.79
CA GLN A 136 27.13 -23.38 -27.15
C GLN A 136 25.81 -23.73 -26.45
N SER A 137 25.65 -23.35 -25.18
CA SER A 137 24.44 -23.63 -24.40
C SER A 137 24.25 -22.64 -23.25
N GLN A 138 23.00 -22.47 -22.80
CA GLN A 138 22.64 -21.50 -21.74
C GLN A 138 22.91 -20.03 -22.10
N CYS A 139 22.95 -19.70 -23.40
CA CYS A 139 23.30 -18.39 -23.96
C CYS A 139 22.34 -17.24 -23.62
N LYS A 140 21.15 -17.60 -23.15
CA LYS A 140 20.15 -16.68 -22.60
C LYS A 140 19.92 -17.11 -21.16
N SER A 141 20.84 -16.76 -20.27
CA SER A 141 20.69 -17.03 -18.84
C SER A 141 19.62 -16.09 -18.25
N ASN A 142 18.35 -16.38 -18.54
CA ASN A 142 17.19 -15.74 -17.92
C ASN A 142 17.03 -16.13 -16.43
N LEU A 143 18.11 -16.52 -15.75
CA LEU A 143 18.13 -17.03 -14.37
C LEU A 143 19.01 -16.17 -13.46
N THR A 144 19.13 -14.87 -13.72
CA THR A 144 19.53 -13.94 -12.65
C THR A 144 18.29 -13.49 -11.88
N PRO A 145 18.20 -13.71 -10.55
CA PRO A 145 17.11 -13.18 -9.72
C PRO A 145 17.10 -11.64 -9.61
N HIS A 146 18.13 -10.95 -10.14
CA HIS A 146 18.37 -9.54 -9.86
C HIS A 146 18.17 -8.58 -11.04
N ASN A 147 17.73 -9.03 -12.21
CA ASN A 147 17.44 -8.09 -13.31
C ASN A 147 16.04 -8.24 -13.90
N ASN A 148 15.02 -8.12 -13.04
CA ASN A 148 13.73 -7.61 -13.48
C ASN A 148 13.18 -6.61 -12.48
N SER A 149 13.84 -5.45 -12.36
CA SER A 149 13.32 -4.30 -11.61
C SER A 149 12.18 -3.58 -12.35
N LEU A 150 11.55 -4.23 -13.34
CA LEU A 150 10.45 -3.69 -14.14
C LEU A 150 9.22 -4.60 -14.21
N MET A 151 9.04 -5.50 -13.23
CA MET A 151 7.70 -5.91 -12.80
C MET A 151 7.40 -5.16 -11.50
N GLY A 152 6.46 -4.21 -11.57
CA GLY A 152 6.09 -3.34 -10.46
C GLY A 152 6.07 -4.06 -9.12
N LYS A 153 6.71 -3.44 -8.12
CA LYS A 153 6.82 -3.91 -6.74
C LYS A 153 5.46 -4.51 -6.32
N ARG A 154 5.40 -5.84 -6.21
CA ARG A 154 4.18 -6.58 -5.87
C ARG A 154 3.62 -6.01 -4.57
N GLU A 155 2.32 -5.74 -4.55
CA GLU A 155 1.72 -4.89 -3.52
C GLU A 155 1.39 -5.67 -2.24
N CYS A 156 1.13 -6.98 -2.35
CA CYS A 156 0.62 -7.79 -1.26
C CYS A 156 1.01 -9.27 -1.33
N GLY A 157 0.68 -10.03 -0.28
CA GLY A 157 0.80 -11.49 -0.26
C GLY A 157 2.26 -11.93 -0.23
N TYR A 158 2.54 -13.24 -0.38
CA TYR A 158 3.92 -13.74 -0.26
C TYR A 158 4.88 -13.05 -1.24
N GLN A 159 4.39 -12.63 -2.42
CA GLN A 159 5.20 -11.95 -3.43
C GLN A 159 5.48 -10.47 -3.10
N GLY A 160 4.60 -9.83 -2.32
CA GLY A 160 4.76 -8.46 -1.84
C GLY A 160 5.36 -8.39 -0.43
N CYS A 161 6.12 -9.39 -0.01
CA CYS A 161 6.62 -9.54 1.37
C CYS A 161 5.51 -9.53 2.43
N TYR A 162 4.45 -10.28 2.18
CA TYR A 162 3.30 -10.46 3.07
C TYR A 162 2.61 -9.15 3.47
N LYS A 163 2.79 -8.09 2.68
CA LYS A 163 2.04 -6.85 2.84
C LYS A 163 0.55 -7.13 2.70
N LYS A 164 -0.21 -6.45 3.54
CA LYS A 164 -1.66 -6.40 3.48
C LYS A 164 -2.08 -5.38 2.41
N CYS A 165 -3.20 -5.66 1.76
CA CYS A 165 -3.84 -4.67 0.91
C CYS A 165 -4.50 -3.56 1.74
N PRO A 166 -4.77 -2.38 1.13
CA PRO A 166 -5.61 -1.36 1.73
C PRO A 166 -6.97 -1.96 2.16
N PRO A 167 -7.58 -1.44 3.24
CA PRO A 167 -8.88 -1.92 3.70
C PRO A 167 -9.92 -1.97 2.57
N GLY A 168 -10.64 -3.09 2.48
CA GLY A 168 -11.65 -3.31 1.44
C GLY A 168 -11.11 -3.82 0.11
N SER A 169 -9.83 -4.21 0.02
CA SER A 169 -9.28 -4.89 -1.16
C SER A 169 -8.83 -6.31 -0.81
N CYS A 170 -8.81 -7.21 -1.78
CA CYS A 170 -8.31 -8.57 -1.63
C CYS A 170 -6.90 -8.68 -2.21
N CYS A 171 -6.05 -9.49 -1.59
CA CYS A 171 -4.77 -9.84 -2.17
C CYS A 171 -4.92 -11.05 -3.09
N SER A 172 -4.84 -10.82 -4.40
CA SER A 172 -4.91 -11.89 -5.40
C SER A 172 -3.76 -12.88 -5.25
N ARG A 173 -3.89 -14.10 -5.77
CA ARG A 173 -2.85 -15.16 -5.83
C ARG A 173 -1.60 -14.72 -6.57
N ARG A 174 -1.70 -13.64 -7.36
CA ARG A 174 -0.58 -13.01 -8.06
C ARG A 174 0.04 -11.86 -7.27
N GLY A 175 -0.35 -11.56 -6.04
CA GLY A 175 0.33 -10.56 -5.19
C GLY A 175 0.01 -9.12 -5.59
N TRP A 176 -1.23 -8.90 -6.04
CA TRP A 176 -1.80 -7.59 -6.39
C TRP A 176 -3.07 -7.35 -5.58
N CYS A 177 -3.31 -6.10 -5.21
CA CYS A 177 -4.52 -5.69 -4.50
C CYS A 177 -5.63 -5.34 -5.49
N GLY A 178 -6.86 -5.76 -5.19
CA GLY A 178 -8.02 -5.43 -6.01
C GLY A 178 -9.31 -5.93 -5.40
N THR A 179 -10.44 -5.48 -5.94
CA THR A 179 -11.77 -5.71 -5.35
C THR A 179 -12.67 -6.64 -6.20
N THR A 180 -12.20 -7.06 -7.38
CA THR A 180 -12.99 -7.88 -8.31
C THR A 180 -12.91 -9.37 -7.96
N GLU A 181 -13.76 -10.19 -8.58
CA GLU A 181 -13.78 -11.65 -8.37
C GLU A 181 -12.42 -12.30 -8.65
N GLU A 182 -11.64 -11.79 -9.62
CA GLU A 182 -10.29 -12.28 -9.93
C GLU A 182 -9.29 -12.11 -8.78
N PHE A 183 -9.58 -11.22 -7.82
CA PHE A 183 -8.75 -10.96 -6.65
C PHE A 183 -9.32 -11.59 -5.39
N CYS A 184 -10.65 -11.66 -5.28
CA CYS A 184 -11.36 -11.96 -4.05
C CYS A 184 -11.97 -13.36 -4.00
N THR A 185 -12.07 -14.09 -5.10
CA THR A 185 -12.59 -15.47 -5.06
C THR A 185 -11.64 -16.38 -4.29
N LYS A 186 -12.23 -17.36 -3.57
CA LYS A 186 -11.53 -18.32 -2.71
C LYS A 186 -10.30 -18.98 -3.36
N TYR A 187 -10.32 -19.21 -4.67
CA TYR A 187 -9.23 -19.86 -5.40
C TYR A 187 -8.14 -18.90 -5.87
N PHE A 188 -8.47 -17.62 -6.01
CA PHE A 188 -7.58 -16.60 -6.55
C PHE A 188 -7.18 -15.55 -5.52
N CYS A 189 -7.47 -15.77 -4.24
CA CYS A 189 -7.11 -14.89 -3.14
C CYS A 189 -6.14 -15.55 -2.15
N GLN A 190 -5.23 -14.76 -1.58
CA GLN A 190 -4.28 -15.17 -0.54
C GLN A 190 -4.62 -14.61 0.85
N ASP A 191 -5.04 -13.35 0.90
CA ASP A 191 -5.33 -12.61 2.14
C ASP A 191 -6.43 -11.58 1.85
N GLN A 192 -7.21 -11.22 2.87
CA GLN A 192 -8.37 -10.32 2.75
C GLN A 192 -9.44 -10.80 1.75
N CYS A 193 -9.69 -12.12 1.71
CA CYS A 193 -10.49 -12.80 0.67
C CYS A 193 -12.01 -12.66 0.76
N VAL A 194 -12.49 -11.79 1.64
CA VAL A 194 -13.92 -11.44 1.65
C VAL A 194 -14.04 -10.18 0.80
N PRO A 195 -14.60 -10.25 -0.43
CA PRO A 195 -14.86 -9.05 -1.18
C PRO A 195 -15.74 -8.12 -0.34
N PRO A 196 -15.45 -6.81 -0.28
CA PRO A 196 -16.42 -5.89 0.30
C PRO A 196 -17.75 -6.03 -0.47
N PRO A 197 -18.89 -5.76 0.18
CA PRO A 197 -20.17 -5.67 -0.54
C PRO A 197 -19.98 -4.78 -1.76
N ALA A 198 -20.51 -5.22 -2.92
CA ALA A 198 -20.47 -4.40 -4.12
C ALA A 198 -20.96 -2.99 -3.78
N PRO A 199 -20.31 -1.92 -4.29
CA PRO A 199 -20.83 -0.58 -4.10
C PRO A 199 -22.28 -0.56 -4.54
N ALA A 200 -23.14 0.11 -3.78
CA ALA A 200 -24.53 0.31 -4.22
C ALA A 200 -24.50 0.87 -5.66
N PRO A 201 -25.40 0.42 -6.56
CA PRO A 201 -25.45 0.92 -7.91
C PRO A 201 -25.49 2.46 -7.88
N PRO A 202 -24.81 3.14 -8.82
CA PRO A 202 -24.85 4.59 -8.87
C PRO A 202 -26.32 5.03 -8.92
N PRO A 203 -26.67 6.14 -8.23
CA PRO A 203 -28.05 6.61 -8.26
C PRO A 203 -28.52 6.79 -9.71
N PRO A 204 -29.82 6.64 -10.01
CA PRO A 204 -30.35 6.73 -11.38
C PRO A 204 -30.25 8.14 -12.00
N TYR A 205 -29.57 9.07 -11.33
CA TYR A 205 -29.43 10.46 -11.71
C TYR A 205 -27.96 10.88 -11.79
N ALA A 206 -27.67 11.78 -12.73
CA ALA A 206 -26.34 12.34 -12.92
C ALA A 206 -25.80 13.04 -11.65
N PRO A 207 -24.45 13.12 -11.48
CA PRO A 207 -23.85 13.91 -10.41
C PRO A 207 -24.36 15.36 -10.41
N GLY A 208 -24.62 15.91 -9.23
CA GLY A 208 -25.12 17.29 -9.08
C GLY A 208 -26.64 17.46 -9.23
N ARG A 209 -27.39 16.37 -9.44
CA ARG A 209 -28.86 16.40 -9.44
C ARG A 209 -29.45 16.42 -8.03
N CYS A 210 -30.56 17.12 -7.87
CA CYS A 210 -31.25 17.33 -6.60
C CYS A 210 -32.77 17.49 -6.80
N GLY A 211 -33.51 17.60 -5.70
CA GLY A 211 -34.93 17.92 -5.73
C GLY A 211 -35.77 16.77 -6.27
N MET A 212 -36.97 17.07 -6.75
CA MET A 212 -37.91 16.06 -7.25
C MET A 212 -37.34 15.25 -8.43
N GLN A 213 -36.40 15.81 -9.19
CA GLN A 213 -35.76 15.12 -10.30
C GLN A 213 -34.60 14.19 -9.88
N ALA A 214 -34.37 14.06 -8.57
CA ALA A 214 -33.42 13.13 -7.94
C ALA A 214 -33.97 12.61 -6.60
N ASP A 215 -35.23 12.18 -6.57
CA ASP A 215 -35.89 11.57 -5.40
C ASP A 215 -35.80 12.41 -4.11
N GLY A 216 -35.91 13.72 -4.24
CA GLY A 216 -35.85 14.65 -3.11
C GLY A 216 -34.43 14.87 -2.55
N ARG A 217 -33.39 14.40 -3.24
CA ARG A 217 -31.99 14.56 -2.82
C ARG A 217 -31.64 16.03 -2.60
N LYS A 218 -30.97 16.31 -1.48
CA LYS A 218 -30.40 17.62 -1.17
C LYS A 218 -29.03 17.78 -1.81
N CYS A 219 -28.71 19.02 -2.19
CA CYS A 219 -27.36 19.41 -2.59
C CYS A 219 -26.35 19.35 -1.44
N PRO A 220 -25.04 19.28 -1.72
CA PRO A 220 -24.01 19.48 -0.71
C PRO A 220 -24.17 20.83 0.01
N PRO A 221 -23.64 20.96 1.24
CA PRO A 221 -23.74 22.19 2.01
C PRO A 221 -23.27 23.42 1.23
N GLY A 222 -24.03 24.51 1.31
CA GLY A 222 -23.72 25.78 0.63
C GLY A 222 -24.21 25.89 -0.81
N LEU A 223 -24.79 24.82 -1.39
CA LEU A 223 -25.44 24.86 -2.69
C LEU A 223 -26.97 24.83 -2.56
N CYS A 224 -27.64 25.54 -3.46
CA CYS A 224 -29.09 25.55 -3.60
C CYS A 224 -29.51 24.55 -4.68
N CYS A 225 -30.68 23.96 -4.52
CA CYS A 225 -31.29 23.12 -5.54
C CYS A 225 -32.23 23.95 -6.42
N SER A 226 -31.90 24.11 -7.70
CA SER A 226 -32.76 24.83 -8.65
C SER A 226 -34.06 24.07 -8.95
N SER A 227 -35.05 24.74 -9.51
CA SER A 227 -36.31 24.16 -10.00
C SER A 227 -36.11 23.07 -11.05
N SER A 228 -35.01 23.16 -11.83
CA SER A 228 -34.60 22.15 -12.81
C SER A 228 -33.88 20.95 -12.19
N GLY A 229 -33.67 20.94 -10.87
CA GLY A 229 -33.08 19.81 -10.15
C GLY A 229 -31.57 19.73 -10.26
N TRP A 230 -30.88 20.87 -10.23
CA TRP A 230 -29.43 20.97 -10.25
C TRP A 230 -28.91 21.76 -9.04
N CYS A 231 -27.74 21.36 -8.54
CA CYS A 231 -27.04 22.06 -7.46
C CYS A 231 -26.17 23.20 -7.98
N GLY A 232 -26.29 24.38 -7.37
CA GLY A 232 -25.50 25.55 -7.74
C GLY A 232 -25.62 26.67 -6.72
N THR A 233 -24.88 27.76 -6.92
CA THR A 233 -24.78 28.88 -5.96
C THR A 233 -25.28 30.21 -6.52
N THR A 234 -25.60 30.29 -7.82
CA THR A 234 -26.02 31.54 -8.47
C THR A 234 -27.51 31.83 -8.22
N LYS A 235 -27.96 33.04 -8.58
CA LYS A 235 -29.37 33.46 -8.42
C LYS A 235 -30.35 32.48 -9.08
N LEU A 236 -30.00 31.90 -10.22
CA LEU A 236 -30.81 30.89 -10.93
C LEU A 236 -31.05 29.61 -10.12
N TYR A 237 -30.19 29.33 -9.13
CA TYR A 237 -30.30 28.16 -8.25
C TYR A 237 -30.90 28.52 -6.90
N CYS A 238 -30.61 29.72 -6.39
CA CYS A 238 -30.88 30.11 -5.01
C CYS A 238 -32.05 31.07 -4.82
N ALA A 239 -32.56 31.72 -5.87
CA ALA A 239 -33.70 32.62 -5.77
C ALA A 239 -34.93 31.85 -5.29
N LYS A 240 -35.66 32.44 -4.33
CA LYS A 240 -36.84 31.84 -3.68
C LYS A 240 -37.89 31.33 -4.68
N GLU A 241 -38.02 31.99 -5.82
CA GLU A 241 -38.96 31.66 -6.90
C GLU A 241 -38.60 30.37 -7.65
N TRP A 242 -37.30 30.03 -7.74
CA TRP A 242 -36.79 28.99 -8.64
C TRP A 242 -35.96 27.95 -7.90
N CYS A 243 -36.13 27.86 -6.59
CA CYS A 243 -35.35 26.98 -5.74
C CYS A 243 -36.25 25.97 -5.00
N GLN A 244 -35.89 24.70 -5.06
CA GLN A 244 -36.61 23.60 -4.41
C GLN A 244 -36.18 23.37 -2.96
N SER A 245 -34.88 23.49 -2.66
CA SER A 245 -34.34 23.26 -1.32
C SER A 245 -32.99 23.97 -1.12
N GLN A 246 -32.64 24.25 0.14
CA GLN A 246 -31.43 25.02 0.51
C GLN A 246 -31.40 26.44 -0.10
N CYS A 247 -32.59 27.02 -0.27
CA CYS A 247 -32.78 28.34 -0.82
C CYS A 247 -32.30 29.39 0.17
N LYS A 248 -31.66 30.45 -0.33
CA LYS A 248 -31.33 31.59 0.52
C LYS A 248 -32.63 32.34 0.82
N SER A 249 -33.05 32.31 2.08
CA SER A 249 -34.09 33.21 2.56
C SER A 249 -33.50 34.61 2.67
N THR A 250 -33.87 35.52 1.77
CA THR A 250 -33.70 36.94 2.04
C THR A 250 -34.73 37.36 3.10
N ALA A 251 -34.34 37.24 4.37
CA ALA A 251 -34.96 37.85 5.53
C ALA A 251 -33.82 37.96 6.55
N LEU A 252 -33.24 39.11 6.92
CA LEU A 252 -33.72 40.48 7.01
C LEU A 252 -32.52 41.46 6.95
N THR A 253 -32.52 42.41 6.01
CA THR A 253 -31.90 43.73 6.21
C THR A 253 -32.91 44.85 5.95
N SER A 254 -34.20 44.58 6.20
CA SER A 254 -35.29 45.57 6.11
C SER A 254 -35.84 45.98 7.47
N PHE A 255 -35.04 45.89 8.55
CA PHE A 255 -35.40 46.37 9.89
C PHE A 255 -34.53 47.52 10.41
N VAL A 256 -33.72 48.16 9.54
CA VAL A 256 -32.87 49.31 9.94
C VAL A 256 -33.27 50.63 9.26
N ILE A 257 -34.24 50.64 8.32
CA ILE A 257 -34.64 51.88 7.62
C ILE A 257 -35.94 52.51 8.14
N GLU A 258 -36.77 51.83 8.94
CA GLU A 258 -37.97 52.47 9.53
C GLU A 258 -37.72 53.25 10.83
N SER A 259 -36.51 53.21 11.40
CA SER A 259 -36.19 53.93 12.65
C SER A 259 -35.47 55.28 12.44
N LEU A 260 -35.14 55.66 11.20
CA LEU A 260 -34.38 56.89 10.90
C LEU A 260 -35.23 58.03 10.29
N LEU A 261 -36.54 57.87 10.12
CA LEU A 261 -37.42 58.90 9.56
C LEU A 261 -38.53 59.42 10.48
N LEU A 262 -38.59 59.02 11.75
CA LEU A 262 -39.71 59.38 12.64
C LEU A 262 -39.37 60.10 13.95
N ASN A 263 -38.12 60.53 14.18
CA ASN A 263 -37.78 61.38 15.35
C ASN A 263 -37.13 62.71 14.94
N GLY A 264 -37.83 63.47 14.10
CA GLY A 264 -37.61 64.90 13.92
C GLY A 264 -38.82 65.69 14.40
N THR A 265 -39.04 65.76 15.71
CA THR A 265 -40.03 66.68 16.29
C THR A 265 -39.43 68.08 16.41
N VAL A 266 -40.09 69.01 15.73
CA VAL A 266 -40.02 70.46 15.96
C VAL A 266 -40.42 70.76 17.40
N SER A 267 -39.60 71.51 18.13
CA SER A 267 -40.04 72.31 19.28
C SER A 267 -39.98 73.78 18.90
N SER A 268 -41.01 74.48 19.37
CA SER A 268 -41.40 75.87 19.14
C SER A 268 -40.33 76.91 19.39
#